data_AF-A0A526YEM0-F1
#
_entry.id   AF-A0A526YEM0-F1
#
_cell.length_a   1.000
_cell.length_b   1.000
_cell.length_c   1.000
_cell.angle_alpha   90.00
_cell.angle_beta   90.00
_cell.angle_gamma   90.00
#
_symmetry.space_group_name_H-M   'P 1'
#
loop_
_entity.id
_entity.type
_entity.pdbx_description
1 polymer ?
#
loop_
_entity_poly.entity_id
_entity_poly.type
_entity_poly.pdbx_seq_one_letter_code
_entity_poly.pdbx_strand_id
1 'polypeptide(L)'
;EQNLILPHVARADLKAVYDALVDIGLATANSNLISDIISCPGLDYCALATARSIPVAQEISRRFASLERQREIGELKLKISGCINACGHHHVGHIGILGVEKKGAELYQVTLGGSADENTSVGEIIGRGFSSAEITDAIEQIVETYLGLRLDRNEKFIDAYRRVG
;
A
#
# COMPACT_ATOMS: atom_id res chain seq x y z
N GLU A 1 9.55 -3.38 -4.37
CA GLU A 1 9.49 -4.04 -3.06
C GLU A 1 10.47 -3.43 -2.07
N GLN A 2 10.14 -3.50 -0.77
CA GLN A 2 11.00 -3.19 0.37
C GLN A 2 11.11 -4.42 1.31
N ASN A 3 11.11 -5.62 0.72
CA ASN A 3 11.03 -6.91 1.42
C ASN A 3 12.38 -7.66 1.43
N LEU A 4 12.52 -8.60 2.35
CA LEU A 4 13.66 -9.51 2.46
C LEU A 4 13.34 -10.86 1.80
N ILE A 5 14.26 -11.38 1.00
CA ILE A 5 14.18 -12.73 0.42
C ILE A 5 15.33 -13.56 1.00
N LEU A 6 15.03 -14.77 1.46
CA LEU A 6 16.01 -15.77 1.87
C LEU A 6 16.17 -16.79 0.74
N PRO A 7 17.07 -16.57 -0.24
CA PRO A 7 17.25 -17.50 -1.34
C PRO A 7 18.01 -18.76 -0.88
N HIS A 8 17.90 -19.84 -1.66
CA HIS A 8 18.66 -21.07 -1.48
C HIS A 8 18.44 -21.83 -0.16
N VAL A 9 17.28 -21.65 0.49
CA VAL A 9 16.88 -22.51 1.62
C VAL A 9 16.60 -23.92 1.11
N ALA A 10 17.30 -24.92 1.64
CA ALA A 10 17.03 -26.31 1.28
C ALA A 10 15.59 -26.68 1.68
N ARG A 11 14.91 -27.48 0.85
CA ARG A 11 13.49 -27.84 1.09
C ARG A 11 13.27 -28.49 2.46
N ALA A 12 14.25 -29.23 2.96
CA ALA A 12 14.20 -29.86 4.28
C ALA A 12 14.19 -28.85 5.44
N ASP A 13 14.77 -27.66 5.24
CA ASP A 13 14.94 -26.65 6.29
C ASP A 13 13.80 -25.62 6.34
N LEU A 14 12.88 -25.64 5.36
CA LEU A 14 11.81 -24.65 5.23
C LEU A 14 10.96 -24.50 6.50
N LYS A 15 10.61 -25.61 7.15
CA LYS A 15 9.79 -25.57 8.38
C LYS A 15 10.53 -24.90 9.53
N ALA A 16 11.81 -25.25 9.73
CA ALA A 16 12.62 -24.68 10.80
C ALA A 16 12.83 -23.17 10.59
N VAL A 17 13.10 -22.74 9.35
CA VAL A 17 13.20 -21.31 9.00
C VAL A 17 11.89 -20.59 9.25
N TYR A 18 10.76 -21.16 8.80
CA TYR A 18 9.44 -20.58 9.01
C TYR A 18 9.11 -20.41 10.49
N ASP A 19 9.33 -21.44 11.31
CA ASP A 19 9.06 -21.38 12.76
C ASP A 19 9.89 -20.30 13.45
N ALA A 20 11.18 -20.18 13.10
CA ALA A 20 12.03 -19.12 13.64
C ALA A 20 11.54 -17.71 13.24
N LEU A 21 10.98 -17.53 12.03
CA LEU A 21 10.37 -16.28 11.60
C LEU A 21 9.06 -15.99 12.34
N VAL A 22 8.27 -17.02 12.67
CA VAL A 22 7.05 -16.89 13.48
C VAL A 22 7.41 -16.35 14.87
N ASP A 23 8.43 -16.92 15.51
CA ASP A 23 8.85 -16.56 16.87
C ASP A 23 9.28 -15.09 16.99
N ILE A 24 9.81 -14.49 15.91
CA ILE A 24 10.23 -13.08 15.88
C ILE A 24 9.25 -12.15 15.15
N GLY A 25 8.07 -12.66 14.75
CA GLY A 25 7.01 -11.85 14.13
C GLY A 25 7.26 -11.44 12.67
N LEU A 26 8.08 -12.18 11.93
CA LEU A 26 8.41 -11.94 10.51
C LEU A 26 7.76 -12.92 9.52
N ALA A 27 6.81 -13.74 9.98
CA ALA A 27 6.16 -14.77 9.18
C ALA A 27 4.78 -14.37 8.60
N THR A 28 4.47 -13.07 8.54
CA THR A 28 3.19 -12.59 7.98
C THR A 28 3.08 -12.93 6.49
N ALA A 29 2.03 -13.64 6.10
CA ALA A 29 1.83 -14.11 4.73
C ALA A 29 1.05 -13.08 3.88
N ASN A 30 1.59 -11.87 3.73
CA ASN A 30 0.91 -10.74 3.07
C ASN A 30 1.52 -10.29 1.74
N SER A 31 2.45 -11.04 1.15
CA SER A 31 3.09 -10.68 -0.13
C SER A 31 2.06 -10.31 -1.20
N ASN A 32 2.23 -9.13 -1.83
CA ASN A 32 1.33 -8.51 -2.81
C ASN A 32 -0.09 -8.14 -2.31
N LEU A 33 -0.36 -8.24 -1.02
CA LEU A 33 -1.63 -7.82 -0.41
C LEU A 33 -1.54 -6.38 0.10
N ILE A 34 -2.67 -5.78 0.45
CA ILE A 34 -2.76 -4.36 0.84
C ILE A 34 -1.83 -3.94 1.99
N SER A 35 -1.44 -4.85 2.91
CA SER A 35 -0.50 -4.53 3.99
C SER A 35 0.98 -4.64 3.58
N ASP A 36 1.29 -5.12 2.37
CA ASP A 36 2.62 -5.12 1.74
C ASP A 36 2.92 -3.75 1.13
N ILE A 37 3.00 -2.76 2.02
CA ILE A 37 3.08 -1.34 1.66
C ILE A 37 4.53 -0.96 1.37
N ILE A 38 4.74 -0.25 0.26
CA ILE A 38 5.98 0.49 0.03
C ILE A 38 5.80 1.91 0.57
N SER A 39 6.67 2.31 1.49
CA SER A 39 6.67 3.67 2.05
C SER A 39 8.08 4.25 2.03
N CYS A 40 8.22 5.52 1.62
CA CYS A 40 9.46 6.22 1.90
C CYS A 40 9.56 6.59 3.39
N PRO A 41 10.73 7.06 3.87
CA PRO A 41 10.88 7.44 5.27
C PRO A 41 10.08 8.68 5.69
N GLY A 42 9.68 9.54 4.75
CA GLY A 42 8.90 10.76 5.03
C GLY A 42 9.60 11.71 6.02
N LEU A 43 8.83 12.63 6.61
CA LEU A 43 9.34 13.59 7.60
C LEU A 43 9.90 12.95 8.88
N ASP A 44 9.70 11.65 9.08
CA ASP A 44 10.26 10.92 10.22
C ASP A 44 11.80 10.86 10.13
N TYR A 45 12.37 10.77 8.92
CA TYR A 45 13.82 10.65 8.71
C TYR A 45 14.39 11.40 7.49
N CYS A 46 13.56 12.01 6.65
CA CYS A 46 13.98 12.70 5.43
C CYS A 46 13.80 14.21 5.54
N ALA A 47 14.91 14.96 5.44
CA ALA A 47 14.89 16.43 5.48
C ALA A 47 14.23 17.10 4.26
N LEU A 48 13.93 16.34 3.19
CA LEU A 48 13.27 16.82 1.98
C LEU A 48 11.76 16.54 1.97
N ALA A 49 11.25 15.81 2.95
CA ALA A 49 9.86 15.42 2.97
C ALA A 49 8.94 16.60 3.34
N THR A 50 7.69 16.52 2.89
CA THR A 50 6.63 17.50 3.19
C THR A 50 5.56 16.94 4.12
N ALA A 51 5.48 15.60 4.24
CA ALA A 51 4.65 14.91 5.21
C ALA A 51 5.33 13.61 5.71
N ARG A 52 4.88 13.11 6.85
CA ARG A 52 5.24 11.80 7.40
C ARG A 52 4.52 10.70 6.62
N SER A 53 5.19 9.56 6.45
CA SER A 53 4.64 8.44 5.69
C SER A 53 4.65 7.13 6.47
N ILE A 54 5.61 6.93 7.37
CA ILE A 54 5.70 5.70 8.17
C ILE A 54 4.46 5.53 9.09
N PRO A 55 4.01 6.54 9.85
CA PRO A 55 2.82 6.40 10.70
C PRO A 55 1.55 6.09 9.91
N VAL A 56 1.40 6.67 8.71
CA VAL A 56 0.27 6.40 7.81
C VAL A 56 0.31 4.96 7.30
N ALA A 57 1.48 4.50 6.82
CA ALA A 57 1.66 3.12 6.39
C ALA A 57 1.32 2.14 7.52
N GLN A 58 1.82 2.39 8.73
CA GLN A 58 1.54 1.54 9.89
C GLN A 58 0.07 1.52 10.28
N GLU A 59 -0.62 2.66 10.22
CA GLU A 59 -2.05 2.72 10.53
C GLU A 59 -2.90 1.97 9.51
N ILE A 60 -2.57 2.08 8.22
CA ILE A 60 -3.21 1.29 7.17
C ILE A 60 -2.91 -0.21 7.36
N SER A 61 -1.67 -0.60 7.62
CA SER A 61 -1.32 -2.00 7.89
C SER A 61 -2.06 -2.57 9.11
N ARG A 62 -2.27 -1.75 10.17
CA ARG A 62 -3.11 -2.15 11.32
C ARG A 62 -4.58 -2.30 10.93
N ARG A 63 -5.13 -1.36 10.16
CA ARG A 63 -6.52 -1.40 9.67
C ARG A 63 -6.82 -2.68 8.88
N PHE A 64 -5.86 -3.11 8.06
CA PHE A 64 -5.97 -4.31 7.22
C PHE A 64 -5.20 -5.52 7.80
N ALA A 65 -4.99 -5.61 9.12
CA ALA A 65 -4.20 -6.68 9.73
C ALA A 65 -4.81 -8.10 9.57
N SER A 66 -6.11 -8.21 9.34
CA SER A 66 -6.77 -9.51 9.12
C SER A 66 -6.38 -10.12 7.77
N LEU A 67 -5.65 -11.24 7.79
CA LEU A 67 -5.27 -11.98 6.57
C LEU A 67 -6.49 -12.49 5.79
N GLU A 68 -7.59 -12.82 6.46
CA GLU A 68 -8.84 -13.20 5.80
C GLU A 68 -9.37 -12.04 4.95
N ARG A 69 -9.41 -10.83 5.53
CA ARG A 69 -9.83 -9.63 4.82
C ARG A 69 -8.89 -9.28 3.67
N GLN A 70 -7.57 -9.38 3.88
CA GLN A 70 -6.61 -9.14 2.81
C GLN A 70 -6.79 -10.11 1.64
N ARG A 71 -7.07 -11.39 1.92
CA ARG A 71 -7.37 -12.40 0.89
C ARG A 71 -8.69 -12.15 0.19
N GLU A 72 -9.68 -11.62 0.91
CA GLU A 72 -10.93 -11.18 0.30
C GLU A 72 -10.70 -10.00 -0.65
N ILE A 73 -9.83 -9.04 -0.30
CA ILE A 73 -9.45 -7.92 -1.17
C ILE A 73 -8.65 -8.40 -2.39
N GLY A 74 -7.79 -9.40 -2.19
CA GLY A 74 -6.89 -9.89 -3.24
C GLY A 74 -5.66 -9.00 -3.43
N GLU A 75 -4.98 -9.16 -4.56
CA GLU A 75 -3.75 -8.42 -4.87
C GLU A 75 -4.04 -6.91 -5.00
N LEU A 76 -3.34 -6.11 -4.19
CA LEU A 76 -3.51 -4.66 -4.17
C LEU A 76 -2.21 -3.99 -3.71
N LYS A 77 -1.61 -3.20 -4.61
CA LYS A 77 -0.33 -2.51 -4.36
C LYS A 77 -0.58 -1.10 -3.85
N LEU A 78 -0.33 -0.85 -2.57
CA LEU A 78 -0.41 0.47 -1.94
C LEU A 78 0.99 1.07 -1.78
N LYS A 79 1.17 2.31 -2.24
CA LYS A 79 2.48 2.98 -2.27
C LYS A 79 2.40 4.40 -1.73
N ILE A 80 3.30 4.75 -0.81
CA ILE A 80 3.27 6.02 -0.08
C ILE A 80 4.58 6.79 -0.28
N SER A 81 4.48 8.07 -0.62
CA SER A 81 5.61 8.99 -0.63
C SER A 81 5.28 10.25 0.18
N GLY A 82 6.14 10.62 1.13
CA GLY A 82 5.98 11.83 1.93
C GLY A 82 6.28 13.15 1.20
N CYS A 83 6.67 13.11 -0.08
CA CYS A 83 6.84 14.29 -0.94
C CYS A 83 6.85 13.91 -2.43
N ILE A 84 6.93 14.92 -3.30
CA ILE A 84 6.89 14.80 -4.77
C ILE A 84 8.08 14.03 -5.37
N ASN A 85 9.19 13.87 -4.64
CA ASN A 85 10.34 13.08 -5.12
C ASN A 85 10.02 11.60 -5.31
N ALA A 86 8.85 11.15 -4.84
CA ALA A 86 8.27 9.85 -5.17
C ALA A 86 9.15 8.63 -4.85
N CYS A 87 9.98 8.68 -3.81
CA CYS A 87 10.86 7.55 -3.45
C CYS A 87 10.10 6.25 -3.11
N GLY A 88 8.82 6.34 -2.73
CA GLY A 88 7.93 5.18 -2.55
C GLY A 88 7.17 4.78 -3.80
N HIS A 89 7.40 5.46 -4.94
CA HIS A 89 6.76 5.23 -6.24
C HIS A 89 5.22 5.30 -6.21
N HIS A 90 4.65 6.27 -5.49
CA HIS A 90 3.20 6.43 -5.32
C HIS A 90 2.44 6.53 -6.66
N HIS A 91 3.01 7.14 -7.69
CA HIS A 91 2.42 7.24 -9.04
C HIS A 91 2.08 5.89 -9.69
N VAL A 92 2.75 4.81 -9.29
CA VAL A 92 2.57 3.46 -9.86
C VAL A 92 2.15 2.43 -8.80
N GLY A 93 1.47 2.92 -7.75
CA GLY A 93 0.66 2.08 -6.88
C GLY A 93 -0.77 2.01 -7.41
N HIS A 94 -1.44 0.87 -7.24
CA HIS A 94 -2.87 0.77 -7.50
C HIS A 94 -3.61 1.84 -6.70
N ILE A 95 -3.18 2.02 -5.45
CA ILE A 95 -3.47 3.16 -4.60
C ILE A 95 -2.13 3.84 -4.28
N GLY A 96 -1.98 5.08 -4.74
CA GLY A 96 -0.86 5.95 -4.41
C GLY A 96 -1.25 6.99 -3.37
N ILE A 97 -0.35 7.27 -2.43
CA ILE A 97 -0.51 8.33 -1.43
C ILE A 97 0.69 9.29 -1.53
N LEU A 98 0.41 10.55 -1.85
CA LEU A 98 1.37 11.64 -1.87
C LEU A 98 1.15 12.57 -0.68
N GLY A 99 2.14 12.66 0.19
CA GLY A 99 2.23 13.66 1.23
C GLY A 99 2.55 15.04 0.66
N VAL A 100 1.74 16.03 0.99
CA VAL A 100 1.94 17.44 0.65
C VAL A 100 1.76 18.30 1.90
N GLU A 101 2.38 19.48 1.91
CA GLU A 101 2.18 20.47 2.95
C GLU A 101 1.26 21.58 2.42
N LYS A 102 0.27 21.98 3.21
CA LYS A 102 -0.56 23.14 2.91
C LYS A 102 -0.87 23.93 4.17
N LYS A 103 -0.34 25.15 4.25
CA LYS A 103 -0.55 26.10 5.37
C LYS A 103 -0.10 25.53 6.73
N GLY A 104 1.03 24.83 6.75
CA GLY A 104 1.61 24.20 7.93
C GLY A 104 0.97 22.88 8.33
N ALA A 105 0.02 22.35 7.54
CA ALA A 105 -0.63 21.08 7.79
C ALA A 105 -0.23 20.02 6.77
N GLU A 106 0.04 18.81 7.26
CA GLU A 106 0.27 17.62 6.44
C GLU A 106 -1.05 17.15 5.83
N LEU A 107 -1.09 17.04 4.50
CA LEU A 107 -2.20 16.48 3.74
C LEU A 107 -1.72 15.34 2.86
N TYR A 108 -2.62 14.42 2.54
CA TYR A 108 -2.37 13.22 1.78
C TYR A 108 -3.28 13.20 0.56
N GLN A 109 -2.70 13.40 -0.61
CA GLN A 109 -3.40 13.28 -1.88
C GLN A 109 -3.38 11.82 -2.32
N VAL A 110 -4.55 11.28 -2.68
CA VAL A 110 -4.70 9.92 -3.16
C VAL A 110 -4.71 9.91 -4.68
N THR A 111 -4.00 8.95 -5.27
CA THR A 111 -4.07 8.61 -6.69
C THR A 111 -4.53 7.18 -6.88
N LEU A 112 -5.36 6.90 -7.90
CA LEU A 112 -5.81 5.55 -8.23
C LEU A 112 -5.42 5.14 -9.64
N GLY A 113 -5.25 3.84 -9.87
CA GLY A 113 -5.06 3.28 -11.21
C GLY A 113 -3.61 3.23 -11.69
N GLY A 114 -2.63 3.49 -10.83
CA GLY A 114 -1.21 3.35 -11.18
C GLY A 114 -0.78 1.88 -11.25
N SER A 115 0.03 1.53 -12.25
CA SER A 115 0.67 0.22 -12.34
C SER A 115 2.06 0.30 -12.97
N ALA A 116 3.00 -0.50 -12.46
CA ALA A 116 4.36 -0.66 -12.98
C ALA A 116 4.57 -2.01 -13.68
N ASP A 117 3.49 -2.76 -13.95
CA ASP A 117 3.53 -4.02 -14.70
C ASP A 117 3.58 -3.79 -16.21
N GLU A 118 3.39 -4.84 -17.00
CA GLU A 118 3.38 -4.79 -18.46
C GLU A 118 2.25 -3.92 -19.05
N ASN A 119 1.21 -3.63 -18.27
CA ASN A 119 0.10 -2.73 -18.59
C ASN A 119 0.28 -1.41 -17.82
N THR A 120 1.43 -0.76 -18.03
CA THR A 120 1.88 0.38 -17.22
C THR A 120 0.94 1.58 -17.29
N SER A 121 0.66 2.19 -16.13
CA SER A 121 -0.18 3.39 -16.02
C SER A 121 0.28 4.26 -14.84
N VAL A 122 0.05 5.57 -14.95
CA VAL A 122 0.24 6.52 -13.85
C VAL A 122 -1.11 6.75 -13.19
N GLY A 123 -1.15 6.72 -11.86
CA GLY A 123 -2.37 6.94 -11.10
C GLY A 123 -2.89 8.37 -11.21
N GLU A 124 -4.21 8.51 -11.24
CA GLU A 124 -4.90 9.79 -11.36
C GLU A 124 -5.34 10.32 -9.99
N ILE A 125 -5.23 11.63 -9.79
CA ILE A 125 -5.64 12.30 -8.55
C ILE A 125 -7.17 12.30 -8.48
N ILE A 126 -7.74 11.66 -7.45
CA ILE A 126 -9.19 11.46 -7.35
C ILE A 126 -9.93 12.55 -6.57
N GLY A 127 -9.22 13.56 -6.04
CA GLY A 127 -9.88 14.67 -5.34
C GLY A 127 -8.98 15.45 -4.37
N ARG A 128 -9.59 15.89 -3.27
CA ARG A 128 -8.92 16.68 -2.23
C ARG A 128 -7.84 15.86 -1.50
N GLY A 129 -6.94 16.55 -0.84
CA GLY A 129 -6.09 15.94 0.18
C GLY A 129 -6.87 15.62 1.46
N PHE A 130 -6.49 14.52 2.11
CA PHE A 130 -6.98 14.09 3.41
C PHE A 130 -5.98 14.46 4.50
N SER A 131 -6.44 14.74 5.71
CA SER A 131 -5.53 14.83 6.86
C SER A 131 -4.99 13.44 7.24
N SER A 132 -3.96 13.40 8.10
CA SER A 132 -3.43 12.14 8.65
C SER A 132 -4.49 11.32 9.40
N ALA A 133 -5.51 11.96 9.96
CA ALA A 133 -6.61 11.29 10.65
C ALA A 133 -7.65 10.70 9.69
N GLU A 134 -7.82 11.29 8.50
CA GLU A 134 -8.85 10.88 7.53
C GLU A 134 -8.32 9.87 6.49
N ILE A 135 -7.01 9.86 6.22
CA ILE A 135 -6.45 9.10 5.09
C ILE A 135 -6.72 7.60 5.19
N THR A 136 -6.61 6.99 6.37
CA THR A 136 -6.88 5.55 6.54
C THR A 136 -8.33 5.23 6.26
N ASP A 137 -9.27 6.08 6.68
CA ASP A 137 -10.70 5.91 6.41
C ASP A 137 -11.02 6.12 4.93
N ALA A 138 -10.32 7.02 4.25
CA ALA A 138 -10.41 7.17 2.81
C ALA A 138 -9.95 5.90 2.08
N ILE A 139 -8.85 5.27 2.51
CA ILE A 139 -8.38 4.00 1.93
C ILE A 139 -9.38 2.87 2.18
N GLU A 140 -9.93 2.76 3.39
CA GLU A 140 -11.03 1.84 3.71
C GLU A 140 -12.20 2.01 2.73
N GLN A 141 -12.65 3.25 2.52
CA GLN A 141 -13.78 3.52 1.64
C GLN A 141 -13.48 3.20 0.17
N ILE A 142 -12.24 3.41 -0.29
CA ILE A 142 -11.80 3.00 -1.64
C ILE A 142 -11.87 1.47 -1.77
N VAL A 143 -11.39 0.73 -0.76
CA VAL A 143 -11.43 -0.74 -0.76
C VAL A 143 -12.86 -1.26 -0.77
N GLU A 144 -13.73 -0.73 0.09
CA GLU A 144 -15.15 -1.12 0.13
C GLU A 144 -15.88 -0.79 -1.18
N THR A 145 -15.56 0.36 -1.79
CA THR A 145 -16.10 0.73 -3.10
C THR A 145 -15.66 -0.26 -4.18
N TYR A 146 -14.38 -0.64 -4.21
CA TYR A 146 -13.88 -1.67 -5.11
C TYR A 146 -14.58 -3.01 -4.88
N LEU A 147 -14.70 -3.48 -3.63
CA LEU A 147 -15.35 -4.73 -3.29
C LEU A 147 -16.83 -4.76 -3.69
N GLY A 148 -17.53 -3.61 -3.64
CA GLY A 148 -18.90 -3.48 -4.09
C GLY A 148 -19.07 -3.39 -5.61
N LEU A 149 -18.04 -2.97 -6.34
CA LEU A 149 -18.04 -2.82 -7.80
C LEU A 149 -17.45 -4.00 -8.55
N ARG A 150 -16.64 -4.85 -7.88
CA ARG A 150 -16.03 -6.02 -8.52
C ARG A 150 -17.08 -7.03 -8.94
N LEU A 151 -16.87 -7.66 -10.10
CA LEU A 151 -17.79 -8.64 -10.67
C LEU A 151 -17.72 -9.98 -9.92
N ASP A 152 -16.52 -10.38 -9.51
CA ASP A 152 -16.27 -11.60 -8.77
C ASP A 152 -14.97 -11.50 -7.94
N ARG A 153 -14.63 -12.58 -7.21
CA ARG A 153 -13.46 -12.61 -6.31
C ARG A 153 -12.11 -12.63 -7.04
N ASN A 154 -12.07 -12.95 -8.33
CA ASN A 154 -10.85 -13.02 -9.12
C ASN A 154 -10.52 -11.69 -9.81
N GLU A 155 -11.48 -10.77 -9.93
CA GLU A 155 -11.23 -9.44 -10.48
C GLU A 155 -10.38 -8.61 -9.51
N LYS A 156 -9.13 -8.31 -9.89
CA LYS A 156 -8.21 -7.52 -9.07
C LYS A 156 -8.63 -6.06 -9.04
N PHE A 157 -8.18 -5.32 -8.02
CA PHE A 157 -8.44 -3.89 -7.88
C PHE A 157 -8.17 -3.09 -9.17
N ILE A 158 -7.00 -3.32 -9.77
CA ILE A 158 -6.57 -2.55 -10.95
C ILE A 158 -7.43 -2.83 -12.19
N ASP A 159 -7.95 -4.06 -12.32
CA ASP A 159 -8.80 -4.45 -13.43
C ASP A 159 -10.21 -3.85 -13.26
N ALA A 160 -10.74 -3.88 -12.04
CA ALA A 160 -11.99 -3.22 -11.70
C ALA A 160 -11.92 -1.70 -11.95
N TYR A 161 -10.81 -1.05 -11.55
CA TYR A 161 -10.59 0.38 -11.83
C TYR A 161 -10.62 0.67 -13.34
N ARG A 162 -9.85 -0.09 -14.14
CA ARG A 162 -9.79 0.08 -15.60
C ARG A 162 -11.14 -0.14 -16.28
N ARG A 163 -11.99 -1.02 -15.74
CA ARG A 163 -13.34 -1.28 -16.27
C ARG A 163 -14.33 -0.18 -15.92
N VAL A 164 -14.29 0.34 -14.70
CA VAL A 164 -15.30 1.30 -14.20
C VAL A 164 -14.97 2.73 -14.63
N GLY A 165 -13.70 3.13 -14.59
CA GLY A 165 -13.27 4.53 -14.68
C GLY A 165 -13.28 5.17 -13.31
#